data_AF-A0A382K459-F1
#
_entry.id   AF-A0A382K459-F1
#
_cell.length_a   1.000
_cell.length_b   1.000
_cell.length_c   1.000
_cell.angle_alpha   90.00
_cell.angle_beta   90.00
_cell.angle_gamma   90.00
#
_symmetry.space_group_name_H-M   'P 1'
#
loop_
_entity.id
_entity.type
_entity.pdbx_description
1 polymer ?
#
loop_
_entity_poly.entity_id
_entity_poly.type
_entity_poly.pdbx_seq_one_letter_code
_entity_poly.pdbx_strand_id
1 'polypeptide(L)' 'MEYKLVVVVRTDLGISKGKMAAQVAHAAVNCALKSKKSDSSNFNKWFSEGQKKVVVKGQNESTLQDL' A
#
# COMPACT_ATOMS: atom_id res chain seq x y z
N MET A 1 0.00 1.30 -17.50
CA MET A 1 0.20 1.05 -16.07
C MET A 1 1.39 1.87 -15.58
N GLU A 2 1.19 3.19 -15.58
CA GLU A 2 2.10 4.18 -15.00
C GLU A 2 1.89 4.29 -13.48
N TYR A 3 0.64 4.18 -13.02
CA TYR A 3 0.25 4.37 -11.63
C TYR A 3 0.23 3.06 -10.85
N LYS A 4 0.68 3.10 -9.59
CA LYS A 4 0.69 1.94 -8.68
C LYS A 4 0.61 2.38 -7.22
N LEU A 5 0.02 1.53 -6.39
CA LEU A 5 0.18 1.57 -4.94
C LEU A 5 1.30 0.61 -4.54
N VAL A 6 2.29 1.11 -3.80
CA VAL A 6 3.32 0.27 -3.18
C VAL A 6 3.02 0.17 -1.69
N VAL A 7 2.98 -1.05 -1.16
CA VAL A 7 2.78 -1.31 0.27
C VAL A 7 4.01 -2.00 0.82
N VAL A 8 4.68 -1.37 1.77
CA VAL A 8 5.85 -1.93 2.46
C VAL A 8 5.37 -2.64 3.71
N VAL A 9 5.75 -3.91 3.87
CA VAL A 9 5.40 -4.74 5.02
C VAL A 9 6.64 -5.03 5.84
N ARG A 10 6.57 -4.75 7.14
CA ARG A 10 7.57 -5.16 8.13
C ARG A 10 7.67 -6.69 8.25
N THR A 11 8.87 -7.22 8.08
CA THR A 11 9.13 -8.67 8.18
C THR A 11 9.60 -9.12 9.56
N ASP A 12 10.05 -8.20 10.42
CA ASP A 12 10.50 -8.47 11.78
C ASP A 12 9.37 -8.87 12.75
N LEU A 13 8.11 -8.55 12.42
CA LEU A 13 6.97 -8.76 13.31
C LEU A 13 6.48 -10.21 13.43
N GLY A 14 7.04 -11.16 12.68
CA GLY A 14 6.66 -12.57 12.75
C GLY A 14 5.18 -12.87 12.45
N ILE A 15 4.48 -11.98 11.73
CA ILE A 15 3.04 -12.13 11.48
C ILE A 15 2.72 -13.22 10.46
N SER A 16 1.59 -13.91 10.66
CA SER A 16 1.11 -14.93 9.72
C SER A 16 0.74 -14.34 8.35
N LYS A 17 0.74 -15.17 7.30
CA LYS A 17 0.38 -14.76 5.93
C LYS A 17 -1.00 -14.08 5.85
N GLY A 18 -1.99 -14.61 6.57
CA GLY A 18 -3.33 -14.02 6.62
C GLY A 18 -3.35 -12.64 7.29
N LYS A 19 -2.63 -12.48 8.42
CA LYS A 19 -2.51 -11.19 9.10
C LYS A 19 -1.77 -10.17 8.22
N MET A 20 -0.72 -10.61 7.52
CA MET A 20 -0.02 -9.78 6.54
C MET A 20 -0.96 -9.29 5.43
N ALA A 21 -1.75 -10.18 4.82
CA ALA A 21 -2.71 -9.82 3.79
C ALA A 21 -3.75 -8.81 4.30
N ALA A 22 -4.25 -8.98 5.53
CA ALA A 22 -5.18 -8.04 6.15
C ALA A 22 -4.56 -6.64 6.33
N GLN A 23 -3.31 -6.55 6.80
CA GLN A 23 -2.62 -5.27 6.95
C GLN A 23 -2.36 -4.58 5.60
N VAL A 24 -2.00 -5.35 4.57
CA VAL A 24 -1.87 -4.81 3.20
C VAL A 24 -3.21 -4.27 2.70
N ALA A 25 -4.31 -4.96 2.98
CA ALA A 25 -5.65 -4.50 2.62
C ALA A 25 -6.04 -3.21 3.36
N HIS A 26 -5.74 -3.11 4.67
CA HIS A 26 -5.97 -1.90 5.45
C HIS A 26 -5.22 -0.69 4.87
N ALA A 27 -3.92 -0.87 4.57
CA ALA A 27 -3.12 0.18 3.93
C ALA A 27 -3.69 0.58 2.56
N ALA A 28 -4.10 -0.39 1.74
CA ALA A 28 -4.66 -0.13 0.42
C ALA A 28 -5.97 0.68 0.47
N VAL A 29 -6.88 0.33 1.38
CA VAL A 29 -8.14 1.08 1.54
C VAL A 29 -7.87 2.51 2.03
N ASN A 30 -7.02 2.67 3.05
CA ASN A 30 -6.69 3.98 3.59
C ASN A 30 -6.02 4.89 2.54
N CYS A 31 -5.02 4.39 1.81
CA CYS A 31 -4.34 5.15 0.77
C CYS A 31 -5.28 5.51 -0.39
N ALA A 32 -6.13 4.57 -0.82
CA ALA A 32 -7.09 4.82 -1.89
C ALA A 32 -8.11 5.91 -1.51
N LEU A 33 -8.69 5.84 -0.31
CA LEU A 33 -9.64 6.84 0.18
C LEU A 33 -8.97 8.20 0.38
N LYS A 34 -7.74 8.21 0.91
CA LYS A 34 -6.95 9.45 1.07
C LYS A 34 -6.68 10.10 -0.28
N SER A 35 -6.17 9.36 -1.26
CA SER A 35 -5.92 9.87 -2.61
C SER A 35 -7.20 10.37 -3.25
N LYS A 36 -8.31 9.62 -3.16
CA LYS A 36 -9.61 10.03 -3.71
C LYS A 36 -10.10 11.35 -3.11
N LYS A 37 -9.87 11.58 -1.81
CA LYS A 37 -10.30 12.80 -1.11
C LYS A 37 -9.41 14.01 -1.38
N SER A 38 -8.08 13.83 -1.43
CA SER A 38 -7.14 14.96 -1.55
C SER A 38 -7.00 15.46 -2.99
N ASP A 39 -6.83 14.54 -3.94
CA ASP A 39 -6.76 14.81 -5.37
C ASP A 39 -7.13 13.54 -6.13
N SER A 40 -8.36 13.52 -6.64
CA SER A 40 -8.91 12.35 -7.31
C SER A 40 -8.24 12.02 -8.66
N SER A 41 -7.43 12.91 -9.24
CA SER A 41 -6.76 12.68 -10.53
C SER A 41 -5.91 11.41 -10.51
N ASN A 42 -5.01 11.29 -9.53
CA ASN A 42 -4.14 10.11 -9.38
C ASN A 42 -4.95 8.86 -9.04
N PHE A 43 -5.98 8.98 -8.21
CA PHE A 43 -6.87 7.86 -7.89
C PHE A 43 -7.59 7.34 -9.15
N ASN A 44 -8.18 8.24 -9.95
CA ASN A 44 -8.94 7.87 -11.14
C ASN A 44 -8.06 7.20 -12.19
N LYS A 45 -6.85 7.72 -12.44
CA LYS A 45 -5.87 7.10 -13.35
C LYS A 45 -5.40 5.73 -12.84
N TRP A 46 -5.04 5.63 -11.57
CA TRP A 46 -4.66 4.35 -10.97
C TRP A 46 -5.78 3.31 -11.04
N PHE A 47 -7.02 3.73 -10.75
CA PHE A 47 -8.18 2.85 -10.76
C PHE A 47 -8.54 2.40 -12.19
N SER A 48 -8.50 3.30 -13.17
CA SER A 48 -8.74 2.97 -14.58
C SER A 48 -7.65 2.07 -15.18
N GLU A 49 -6.42 2.14 -14.66
CA GLU A 49 -5.32 1.24 -15.01
C GLU A 49 -5.39 -0.13 -14.30
N GLY A 50 -6.49 -0.47 -13.63
CA GLY A 50 -6.68 -1.77 -12.97
C GLY A 50 -6.11 -1.84 -11.55
N GLN A 51 -5.90 -0.69 -10.90
CA GLN A 51 -5.55 -0.55 -9.49
C GLN A 51 -4.33 -1.36 -9.03
N LYS A 52 -3.24 -1.35 -9.82
CA LYS A 52 -2.00 -2.09 -9.58
C LYS A 52 -1.47 -1.89 -8.16
N LYS A 53 -1.13 -2.99 -7.48
CA LYS A 53 -0.55 -3.03 -6.14
C LYS A 53 0.74 -3.84 -6.15
N VAL A 54 1.78 -3.34 -5.49
CA VAL A 54 3.05 -4.03 -5.32
C VAL A 54 3.35 -4.09 -3.82
N VAL A 55 3.50 -5.30 -3.29
CA VAL A 55 3.85 -5.51 -1.88
C VAL A 55 5.34 -5.82 -1.79
N VAL A 56 6.07 -5.02 -1.01
CA VAL A 56 7.51 -5.18 -0.80
C VAL A 56 7.81 -5.34 0.69
N LYS A 57 9.03 -5.81 1.00
CA LYS A 57 9.47 -6.07 2.37
C LYS A 57 10.25 -4.88 2.91
N GLY A 58 9.95 -4.45 4.13
CA GLY A 58 10.79 -3.57 4.95
C GLY A 58 11.32 -4.36 6.16
N GLN A 59 12.57 -4.10 6.56
CA GLN A 59 13.20 -4.90 7.62
C GLN A 59 12.55 -4.66 8.97
N ASN A 60 12.35 -3.39 9.33
CA ASN A 60 11.89 -2.98 10.66
C ASN A 60 11.12 -1.66 10.60
N GLU A 61 10.84 -1.08 11.76
CA GLU A 61 10.13 0.20 11.89
C GLU A 61 10.88 1.38 11.29
N SER A 62 12.19 1.47 11.52
CA SER A 62 13.03 2.53 10.97
C SER A 62 12.90 2.58 9.46
N THR A 63 12.93 1.40 8.80
CA THR A 63 12.72 1.29 7.34
C THR A 63 11.41 1.93 6.87
N LEU A 64 10.35 1.94 7.69
CA LEU A 64 9.08 2.57 7.33
C LEU A 64 9.08 4.09 7.58
N GLN A 65 9.80 4.56 8.60
CA GLN A 65 9.87 5.98 8.95
C GLN A 65 10.76 6.78 7.98
N ASP A 66 11.72 6.10 7.34
CA ASP A 66 12.64 6.71 6.38
C ASP A 66 12.03 6.88 4.95
N LEU A 67 10.78 6.47 4.74
CA LEU A 67 10.05 6.54 3.44
C LEU A 67 9.14 7.76 3.35
#